data_AF-A0A556QPD0-F1
#
_entry.id   AF-A0A556QPD0-F1
#
_cell.length_a   1.000
_cell.length_b   1.000
_cell.length_c   1.000
_cell.angle_alpha   90.00
_cell.angle_beta   90.00
_cell.angle_gamma   90.00
#
_symmetry.space_group_name_H-M   'P 1'
#
loop_
_entity.id
_entity.type
_entity.pdbx_description
1 polymer ?
#
loop_
_entity_poly.entity_id
_entity_poly.type
_entity_poly.pdbx_seq_one_letter_code
_entity_poly.pdbx_strand_id
1 'polypeptide(L)'
;MGWITDFFRLAWGLLYWNARKTVYRRRLKHGRGRCPCQHPSDSGRAFETGCAAMIHWNEPARFRRVCPLLQQTEAGPWRCSVNRTDVRPFWGRAGVFYGTAFVTCYLVAGLSAFIFMRSVGYQVTYAGVLWPPAWSKFTPIRTEFFLQKYQAGVASGDMQSAVLALSTAYNLDPTNYAAGRQLAHFWQVPQPSLSNQVYSRLLHEHPEEAEATAQVWFLALLARGDFPAIEALAVERIIAAPDQSGAWLNAFLFANRRTGNAAAREQIATTAGMPSTVTFLLTLSKDLQKNKPDQARARLLTAAAGAGDALSFFQVCRQLIDRGFAQEALQWIDKRSSLLGPRDLIALRLDAIATLRWGTTLRSEVETLLVTKPEPVIMELLSAHLIRYPDAAVRDVVFARLERDPLPIEATSYSAYLSLFCAAGVGRDETHLRWVSARIKQIVRTDFRSLDLIGDTLMNASSNRRVENYLQALQPLPLEVSYALFDHYAPVP
;
A
#
# COMPACT_ATOMS: atom_id res chain seq x y z
N MET A 1 9.25 -58.55 -17.88
CA MET A 1 10.38 -57.95 -17.13
C MET A 1 11.64 -57.67 -17.98
N GLY A 2 11.94 -58.43 -19.05
CA GLY A 2 13.21 -58.29 -19.81
C GLY A 2 13.43 -57.01 -20.63
N TRP A 3 12.37 -56.22 -20.91
CA TRP A 3 12.50 -54.99 -21.71
C TRP A 3 13.02 -53.79 -20.90
N ILE A 4 12.61 -53.66 -19.64
CA ILE A 4 13.04 -52.57 -18.74
C ILE A 4 14.52 -52.75 -18.37
N THR A 5 14.94 -53.99 -18.08
CA THR A 5 16.34 -54.30 -17.77
C THR A 5 17.26 -54.02 -18.96
N ASP A 6 16.81 -54.34 -20.18
CA ASP A 6 17.55 -54.02 -21.41
C ASP A 6 17.62 -52.51 -21.69
N PHE A 7 16.61 -51.72 -21.29
CA PHE A 7 16.63 -50.26 -21.40
C PHE A 7 17.72 -49.63 -20.51
N PHE A 8 17.79 -50.02 -19.23
CA PHE A 8 18.85 -49.55 -18.34
C PHE A 8 20.23 -50.05 -18.76
N ARG A 9 20.32 -51.29 -19.27
CA ARG A 9 21.57 -51.83 -19.86
C ARG A 9 21.99 -51.07 -21.12
N LEU A 10 21.05 -50.56 -21.92
CA LEU A 10 21.34 -49.72 -23.07
C LEU A 10 21.88 -48.36 -22.69
N ALA A 11 21.22 -47.67 -21.75
CA ALA A 11 21.71 -46.40 -21.23
C ALA A 11 23.12 -46.58 -20.63
N TRP A 12 23.28 -47.50 -19.68
CA TRP A 12 24.57 -47.78 -19.06
C TRP A 12 25.63 -48.23 -20.08
N GLY A 13 25.25 -49.12 -21.00
CA GLY A 13 26.14 -49.66 -22.03
C GLY A 13 26.66 -48.59 -22.99
N LEU A 14 25.83 -47.60 -23.36
CA LEU A 14 26.25 -46.46 -24.18
C LEU A 14 27.30 -45.60 -23.48
N LEU A 15 27.23 -45.38 -22.16
CA LEU A 15 28.25 -44.63 -21.44
C LEU A 15 29.50 -45.49 -21.16
N TYR A 16 29.30 -46.65 -20.56
CA TYR A 16 30.36 -47.53 -20.09
C TYR A 16 31.28 -48.00 -21.22
N TRP A 17 30.72 -48.51 -22.33
CA TRP A 17 31.53 -49.04 -23.41
C TRP A 17 32.19 -47.94 -24.24
N ASN A 18 31.55 -46.78 -24.42
CA ASN A 18 32.18 -45.65 -25.10
C ASN A 18 33.31 -45.04 -24.26
N ALA A 19 33.15 -44.93 -22.94
CA ALA A 19 34.23 -44.52 -22.03
C ALA A 19 35.41 -45.51 -22.08
N ARG A 20 35.15 -46.82 -21.93
CA ARG A 20 36.17 -47.88 -22.02
C ARG A 20 36.92 -47.86 -23.36
N LYS A 21 36.21 -47.70 -24.48
CA LYS A 21 36.81 -47.61 -25.84
C LYS A 21 37.61 -46.32 -26.04
N THR A 22 37.18 -45.21 -25.44
CA THR A 22 37.93 -43.94 -25.46
C THR A 22 39.25 -44.08 -24.71
N VAL A 23 39.22 -44.68 -23.51
CA VAL A 23 40.43 -44.99 -22.73
C VAL A 23 41.33 -45.97 -23.49
N TYR A 24 40.76 -47.00 -24.12
CA TYR A 24 41.50 -47.95 -24.94
C TYR A 24 42.22 -47.28 -26.11
N ARG A 25 41.53 -46.43 -26.90
CA ARG A 25 42.16 -45.68 -28.00
C ARG A 25 43.27 -44.76 -27.53
N ARG A 26 43.12 -44.13 -26.36
CA ARG A 26 44.18 -43.33 -25.74
C ARG A 26 45.40 -44.19 -25.37
N ARG A 27 45.19 -45.38 -24.80
CA ARG A 27 46.29 -46.32 -24.45
C ARG A 27 46.96 -46.92 -25.70
N LEU A 28 46.19 -47.21 -26.75
CA LEU A 28 46.68 -47.77 -28.00
C LEU A 28 47.68 -46.85 -28.71
N LYS A 29 47.52 -45.52 -28.59
CA LYS A 29 48.51 -44.53 -29.06
C LYS A 29 49.89 -44.67 -28.39
N HIS A 30 49.96 -45.32 -27.23
CA HIS A 30 51.20 -45.60 -26.49
C HIS A 30 51.65 -47.07 -26.63
N GLY A 31 51.19 -47.77 -27.67
CA GLY A 31 51.63 -49.14 -27.99
C GLY A 31 51.16 -50.23 -27.01
N ARG A 32 50.25 -49.91 -26.07
CA ARG A 32 49.81 -50.84 -25.01
C ARG A 32 48.29 -50.87 -24.86
N GLY A 33 47.75 -52.04 -24.53
CA GLY A 33 46.39 -52.18 -24.00
C GLY A 33 45.54 -53.22 -24.74
N ARG A 34 44.82 -54.05 -23.98
CA ARG A 34 43.85 -55.04 -24.49
C ARG A 34 42.55 -54.35 -24.91
N CYS A 35 41.92 -54.82 -25.99
CA CYS A 35 40.63 -54.30 -26.42
C CYS A 35 39.58 -54.61 -25.34
N PRO A 36 38.83 -53.63 -24.84
CA PRO A 36 37.94 -53.83 -23.69
C PRO A 36 36.70 -54.68 -24.02
N CYS A 37 36.34 -54.82 -25.31
CA CYS A 37 35.08 -55.46 -25.72
C CYS A 37 35.24 -56.72 -26.58
N GLN A 38 36.45 -57.08 -27.00
CA GLN A 38 36.77 -58.32 -27.73
C GLN A 38 37.20 -59.40 -26.74
N HIS A 39 36.96 -60.68 -27.06
CA HIS A 39 37.36 -61.78 -26.19
C HIS A 39 38.91 -61.88 -26.11
N PRO A 40 39.52 -62.04 -24.92
CA PRO A 40 40.99 -61.99 -24.77
C PRO A 40 41.76 -63.13 -25.47
N SER A 41 41.10 -64.26 -25.73
CA SER A 41 41.69 -65.44 -26.36
C SER A 41 41.63 -65.43 -27.89
N ASP A 42 40.99 -64.44 -28.49
CA ASP A 42 40.74 -64.40 -29.93
C ASP A 42 41.84 -63.62 -30.69
N SER A 43 41.95 -63.88 -32.00
CA SER A 43 43.00 -63.33 -32.88
C SER A 43 43.01 -61.79 -32.98
N GLY A 44 41.91 -61.13 -32.59
CA GLY A 44 41.73 -59.69 -32.75
C GLY A 44 41.45 -59.26 -34.20
N ARG A 45 41.32 -60.20 -35.13
CA ARG A 45 40.98 -59.95 -36.54
C ARG A 45 39.47 -59.77 -36.74
N ALA A 46 39.12 -58.97 -37.74
CA ALA A 46 37.75 -58.77 -38.18
C ALA A 46 37.08 -60.11 -38.52
N PHE A 47 35.80 -60.26 -38.17
CA PHE A 47 34.95 -61.44 -38.37
C PHE A 47 35.38 -62.74 -37.68
N GLU A 48 36.62 -62.84 -37.20
CA GLU A 48 37.10 -63.97 -36.40
C GLU A 48 36.82 -63.77 -34.89
N THR A 49 36.91 -62.53 -34.43
CA THR A 49 36.88 -62.21 -32.98
C THR A 49 35.47 -62.00 -32.45
N GLY A 50 35.12 -62.74 -31.39
CA GLY A 50 33.88 -62.59 -30.64
C GLY A 50 33.85 -61.31 -29.81
N CYS A 51 32.66 -60.78 -29.59
CA CYS A 51 32.45 -59.63 -28.71
C CYS A 51 32.04 -60.11 -27.30
N ALA A 52 32.91 -59.93 -26.31
CA ALA A 52 32.59 -60.29 -24.92
C ALA A 52 31.48 -59.39 -24.34
N ALA A 53 31.37 -58.15 -24.82
CA ALA A 53 30.42 -57.17 -24.33
C ALA A 53 28.94 -57.51 -24.62
N MET A 54 28.65 -58.33 -25.64
CA MET A 54 27.29 -58.75 -25.97
C MET A 54 26.77 -59.92 -25.11
N ILE A 55 27.65 -60.66 -24.42
CA ILE A 55 27.26 -61.84 -23.62
C ILE A 55 26.28 -61.47 -22.50
N HIS A 56 26.33 -60.23 -22.01
CA HIS A 56 25.46 -59.72 -20.96
C HIS A 56 24.09 -59.23 -21.46
N TRP A 57 23.77 -59.43 -22.74
CA TRP A 57 22.52 -59.00 -23.38
C TRP A 57 21.64 -60.21 -23.73
N ASN A 58 20.34 -60.11 -23.43
CA ASN A 58 19.39 -61.19 -23.73
C ASN A 58 19.24 -61.42 -25.25
N GLU A 59 19.29 -60.34 -26.02
CA GLU A 59 19.33 -60.37 -27.49
C GLU A 59 20.57 -59.63 -27.99
N PRO A 60 21.57 -60.33 -28.56
CA PRO A 60 22.80 -59.73 -29.08
C PRO A 60 22.56 -58.63 -30.12
N ALA A 61 21.47 -58.74 -30.90
CA ALA A 61 21.05 -57.74 -31.86
C ALA A 61 20.81 -56.35 -31.23
N ARG A 62 20.33 -56.28 -29.98
CA ARG A 62 20.10 -55.01 -29.27
C ARG A 62 21.40 -54.31 -28.92
N PHE A 63 22.49 -55.04 -28.67
CA PHE A 63 23.82 -54.46 -28.44
C PHE A 63 24.35 -53.71 -29.67
N ARG A 64 23.85 -53.97 -30.88
CA ARG A 64 24.20 -53.19 -32.09
C ARG A 64 23.84 -51.71 -31.95
N ARG A 65 22.87 -51.37 -31.08
CA ARG A 65 22.52 -49.98 -30.74
C ARG A 65 23.68 -49.30 -30.01
N VAL A 66 24.38 -50.02 -29.13
CA VAL A 66 25.60 -49.57 -28.43
C VAL A 66 26.84 -49.62 -29.34
N CYS A 67 27.00 -50.69 -30.13
CA CYS A 67 28.16 -50.92 -30.98
C CYS A 67 27.76 -51.39 -32.39
N PRO A 68 27.80 -50.51 -33.41
CA PRO A 68 27.44 -50.89 -34.79
C PRO A 68 28.41 -51.88 -35.45
N LEU A 69 29.61 -52.05 -34.89
CA LEU A 69 30.63 -52.97 -35.39
C LEU A 69 30.32 -54.44 -35.10
N LEU A 70 29.19 -54.73 -34.44
CA LEU A 70 28.74 -56.10 -34.22
C LEU A 70 27.90 -56.54 -35.43
N GLN A 71 28.36 -57.58 -36.13
CA GLN A 71 27.68 -58.17 -37.29
C GLN A 71 27.51 -59.68 -37.09
N GLN A 72 26.43 -60.22 -37.65
CA GLN A 72 26.19 -61.66 -37.68
C GLN A 72 26.86 -62.23 -38.91
N THR A 73 27.68 -63.26 -38.73
CA THR A 73 28.33 -63.98 -39.84
C THR A 73 27.35 -64.95 -40.49
N GLU A 74 27.62 -65.39 -41.72
CA GLU A 74 26.76 -66.34 -42.47
C GLU A 74 26.53 -67.65 -41.71
N ALA A 75 27.50 -68.09 -40.91
CA ALA A 75 27.41 -69.27 -40.06
C ALA A 75 26.52 -69.08 -38.80
N GLY A 76 25.97 -67.89 -38.57
CA GLY A 76 25.11 -67.57 -37.43
C GLY A 76 25.75 -66.85 -36.23
N PRO A 77 27.07 -66.92 -35.91
CA PRO A 77 27.60 -66.25 -34.72
C PRO A 77 27.83 -64.75 -34.93
N TRP A 78 27.66 -63.99 -33.85
CA TRP A 78 27.93 -62.54 -33.79
C TRP A 78 29.42 -62.27 -33.56
N ARG A 79 30.04 -61.54 -34.47
CA ARG A 79 31.48 -61.24 -34.47
C ARG A 79 31.73 -59.75 -34.66
N CYS A 80 32.92 -59.29 -34.29
CA CYS A 80 33.33 -57.90 -34.52
C CYS A 80 33.73 -57.72 -35.99
N SER A 81 33.13 -56.79 -36.70
CA SER A 81 33.36 -56.57 -38.15
C SER A 81 34.68 -55.86 -38.46
N VAL A 82 35.48 -55.49 -37.45
CA VAL A 82 36.72 -54.73 -37.62
C VAL A 82 37.85 -55.33 -36.79
N ASN A 83 39.08 -55.05 -37.21
CA ASN A 83 40.27 -55.42 -36.45
C ASN A 83 40.31 -54.67 -35.11
N ARG A 84 41.07 -55.23 -34.16
CA ARG A 84 41.32 -54.64 -32.85
C ARG A 84 41.78 -53.18 -32.91
N THR A 85 42.61 -52.83 -33.89
CA THR A 85 43.15 -51.47 -34.11
C THR A 85 42.06 -50.45 -34.45
N ASP A 86 40.97 -50.90 -35.05
CA ASP A 86 39.93 -50.04 -35.64
C ASP A 86 38.72 -49.88 -34.71
N VAL A 87 38.74 -50.51 -33.53
CA VAL A 87 37.70 -50.37 -32.51
C VAL A 87 37.69 -48.93 -31.98
N ARG A 88 36.60 -48.21 -32.24
CA ARG A 88 36.40 -46.80 -31.84
C ARG A 88 35.16 -46.59 -30.98
N PRO A 89 35.12 -45.53 -30.14
CA PRO A 89 33.90 -45.10 -29.45
C PRO A 89 32.90 -44.48 -30.44
N PHE A 90 31.62 -44.53 -30.08
CA PHE A 90 30.46 -44.03 -30.82
C PHE A 90 29.70 -42.97 -30.01
N TRP A 91 30.41 -41.94 -29.54
CA TRP A 91 29.82 -40.84 -28.75
C TRP A 91 28.68 -40.13 -29.47
N GLY A 92 28.71 -40.03 -30.81
CA GLY A 92 27.60 -39.46 -31.58
C GLY A 92 26.27 -40.20 -31.36
N ARG A 93 26.28 -41.53 -31.25
CA ARG A 93 25.07 -42.32 -30.97
C ARG A 93 24.59 -42.16 -29.53
N ALA A 94 25.52 -42.12 -28.58
CA ALA A 94 25.19 -41.83 -27.19
C ALA A 94 24.59 -40.42 -27.07
N GLY A 95 25.17 -39.43 -27.75
CA GLY A 95 24.67 -38.05 -27.81
C GLY A 95 23.27 -37.96 -28.42
N VAL A 96 22.98 -38.68 -29.51
CA VAL A 96 21.62 -38.74 -30.07
C VAL A 96 20.64 -39.38 -29.10
N PHE A 97 21.00 -40.51 -28.47
CA PHE A 97 20.09 -41.20 -27.54
C PHE A 97 19.80 -40.37 -26.28
N TYR A 98 20.82 -39.82 -25.64
CA TYR A 98 20.64 -38.96 -24.47
C TYR A 98 20.03 -37.61 -24.81
N GLY A 99 20.41 -37.02 -25.94
CA GLY A 99 19.84 -35.75 -26.41
C GLY A 99 18.35 -35.87 -26.72
N THR A 100 17.94 -36.91 -27.46
CA THR A 100 16.51 -37.17 -27.75
C THR A 100 15.72 -37.48 -26.48
N ALA A 101 16.24 -38.32 -25.58
CA ALA A 101 15.61 -38.59 -24.29
C ALA A 101 15.45 -37.32 -23.45
N PHE A 102 16.50 -36.51 -23.34
CA PHE A 102 16.47 -35.25 -22.62
C PHE A 102 15.44 -34.28 -23.21
N VAL A 103 15.45 -34.06 -24.53
CA VAL A 103 14.47 -33.21 -25.22
C VAL A 103 13.05 -33.71 -25.02
N THR A 104 12.82 -35.02 -25.11
CA THR A 104 11.50 -35.61 -24.92
C THR A 104 11.01 -35.40 -23.49
N CYS A 105 11.83 -35.72 -22.48
CA CYS A 105 11.48 -35.49 -21.08
C CYS A 105 11.21 -34.01 -20.79
N TYR A 106 12.02 -33.11 -21.36
CA TYR A 106 11.86 -31.68 -21.23
C TYR A 106 10.54 -31.18 -21.83
N LEU A 107 10.19 -31.61 -23.04
CA LEU A 107 8.94 -31.24 -23.70
C LEU A 107 7.71 -31.77 -22.94
N VAL A 108 7.77 -33.02 -22.46
CA VAL A 108 6.69 -33.62 -21.65
C VAL A 108 6.51 -32.86 -20.34
N ALA A 109 7.59 -32.56 -19.63
CA ALA A 109 7.53 -31.78 -18.40
C ALA A 109 6.98 -30.37 -18.64
N GLY A 110 7.44 -29.68 -19.70
CA GLY A 110 6.95 -28.37 -20.09
C GLY A 110 5.47 -28.36 -20.46
N LEU A 111 5.00 -29.40 -21.17
CA LEU A 111 3.58 -29.55 -21.52
C LEU A 111 2.72 -29.80 -20.28
N SER A 112 3.15 -30.70 -19.40
CA SER A 112 2.45 -30.95 -18.13
C SER A 112 2.33 -29.69 -17.27
N ALA A 113 3.42 -28.92 -17.15
CA ALA A 113 3.42 -27.66 -16.41
C ALA A 113 2.50 -26.61 -17.06
N PHE A 114 2.49 -26.51 -18.39
CA PHE A 114 1.61 -25.62 -19.13
C PHE A 114 0.12 -25.96 -18.91
N ILE A 115 -0.25 -27.24 -19.05
CA ILE A 115 -1.62 -27.70 -18.81
C ILE A 115 -2.05 -27.40 -17.38
N PHE A 116 -1.18 -27.69 -16.40
CA PHE A 116 -1.44 -27.39 -15.00
C PHE A 116 -1.69 -25.91 -14.76
N MET A 117 -0.80 -25.02 -15.22
CA MET A 117 -0.98 -23.57 -15.05
C MET A 117 -2.24 -23.03 -15.72
N ARG A 118 -2.57 -23.53 -16.92
CA ARG A 118 -3.79 -23.17 -17.65
C ARG A 118 -5.05 -23.62 -16.90
N SER A 119 -5.03 -24.81 -16.29
CA SER A 119 -6.15 -25.34 -15.50
C SER A 119 -6.44 -24.54 -14.23
N VAL A 120 -5.42 -23.92 -13.63
CA VAL A 120 -5.58 -23.00 -12.48
C VAL A 120 -6.15 -21.64 -12.91
N GLY A 121 -6.07 -21.30 -14.21
CA GLY A 121 -6.57 -20.05 -14.77
C GLY A 121 -5.49 -19.02 -15.11
N TYR A 122 -4.20 -19.37 -15.03
CA TYR A 122 -3.14 -18.46 -15.46
C TYR A 122 -3.12 -18.30 -16.98
N GLN A 123 -3.06 -17.05 -17.45
CA GLN A 123 -2.95 -16.73 -18.88
C GLN A 123 -1.51 -16.88 -19.38
N VAL A 124 -0.98 -18.10 -19.36
CA VAL A 124 0.37 -18.43 -19.85
C VAL A 124 0.34 -18.91 -21.31
N THR A 125 1.44 -18.69 -22.04
CA THR A 125 1.70 -19.27 -23.36
C THR A 125 2.64 -20.46 -23.24
N TYR A 126 2.50 -21.48 -24.10
CA TYR A 126 3.37 -22.66 -24.05
C TYR A 126 4.85 -22.31 -24.19
N ALA A 127 5.18 -21.39 -25.11
CA ALA A 127 6.54 -20.89 -25.27
C ALA A 127 7.09 -20.21 -24.01
N GLY A 128 6.24 -19.48 -23.26
CA GLY A 128 6.63 -18.86 -21.99
C GLY A 128 6.95 -19.87 -20.90
N VAL A 129 6.25 -21.02 -20.86
CA VAL A 129 6.51 -22.12 -19.92
C VAL A 129 7.78 -22.87 -20.28
N LEU A 130 7.97 -23.14 -21.57
CA LEU A 130 9.10 -23.91 -22.06
C LEU A 130 10.41 -23.10 -22.02
N TRP A 131 10.39 -21.77 -22.01
CA TRP A 131 11.61 -20.95 -22.15
C TRP A 131 12.01 -20.25 -20.84
N PRO A 132 13.09 -20.68 -20.14
CA PRO A 132 13.48 -20.10 -18.84
C PRO A 132 13.67 -18.58 -18.83
N PRO A 133 14.26 -17.95 -19.86
CA PRO A 133 14.35 -16.48 -19.90
C PRO A 133 12.99 -15.76 -19.96
N ALA A 134 11.90 -16.42 -20.36
CA ALA A 134 10.56 -15.84 -20.35
C ALA A 134 9.87 -15.92 -18.97
N TRP A 135 10.43 -16.63 -17.99
CA TRP A 135 9.80 -16.86 -16.69
C TRP A 135 9.68 -15.59 -15.84
N SER A 136 10.47 -14.56 -16.13
CA SER A 136 10.29 -13.23 -15.52
C SER A 136 8.89 -12.65 -15.79
N LYS A 137 8.22 -13.06 -16.87
CA LYS A 137 6.86 -12.64 -17.20
C LYS A 137 5.78 -13.36 -16.37
N PHE A 138 6.13 -14.36 -15.55
CA PHE A 138 5.13 -15.04 -14.72
C PHE A 138 4.67 -14.20 -13.53
N THR A 139 5.52 -13.35 -12.97
CA THR A 139 5.12 -12.46 -11.88
C THR A 139 3.93 -11.59 -12.27
N PRO A 140 3.97 -10.79 -13.36
CA PRO A 140 2.82 -9.97 -13.76
C PRO A 140 1.58 -10.81 -14.11
N ILE A 141 1.73 -11.98 -14.73
CA ILE A 141 0.58 -12.88 -15.02
C ILE A 141 -0.09 -13.37 -13.73
N ARG A 142 0.70 -13.68 -12.69
CA ARG A 142 0.16 -14.09 -11.38
C ARG A 142 -0.51 -12.91 -10.68
N THR A 143 0.09 -11.73 -10.72
CA THR A 143 -0.50 -10.50 -10.17
C THR A 143 -1.86 -10.22 -10.79
N GLU A 144 -1.96 -10.23 -12.13
CA GLU A 144 -3.20 -10.05 -12.88
C GLU A 144 -4.29 -11.03 -12.44
N PHE A 145 -3.94 -12.32 -12.31
CA PHE A 145 -4.87 -13.35 -11.83
C PHE A 145 -5.43 -13.05 -10.43
N PHE A 146 -4.58 -12.62 -9.50
CA PHE A 146 -5.03 -12.27 -8.15
C PHE A 146 -5.84 -10.97 -8.11
N LEU A 147 -5.55 -10.00 -8.99
CA LEU A 147 -6.38 -8.79 -9.14
C LEU A 147 -7.78 -9.12 -9.68
N GLN A 148 -7.88 -10.03 -10.66
CA GLN A 148 -9.17 -10.52 -11.14
C GLN A 148 -9.94 -11.27 -10.04
N LYS A 149 -9.24 -12.10 -9.24
CA LYS A 149 -9.85 -12.76 -8.08
C LYS A 149 -10.32 -11.77 -7.02
N TYR A 150 -9.58 -10.69 -6.79
CA TYR A 150 -10.00 -9.58 -5.93
C TYR A 150 -11.30 -8.95 -6.43
N GLN A 151 -11.38 -8.58 -7.72
CA GLN A 151 -12.59 -7.99 -8.31
C GLN A 151 -13.80 -8.92 -8.21
N ALA A 152 -13.60 -10.22 -8.48
CA ALA A 152 -14.64 -11.23 -8.34
C ALA A 152 -15.12 -11.37 -6.88
N GLY A 153 -14.19 -11.36 -5.92
CA GLY A 153 -14.52 -11.41 -4.49
C GLY A 153 -15.30 -10.19 -4.00
N VAL A 154 -14.93 -8.99 -4.47
CA VAL A 154 -15.70 -7.77 -4.19
C VAL A 154 -17.11 -7.87 -4.78
N ALA A 155 -17.24 -8.32 -6.03
CA ALA A 155 -18.53 -8.49 -6.68
C ALA A 155 -19.44 -9.53 -6.01
N SER A 156 -18.84 -10.58 -5.42
CA SER A 156 -19.58 -11.61 -4.68
C SER A 156 -19.83 -11.27 -3.20
N GLY A 157 -19.31 -10.14 -2.72
CA GLY A 157 -19.39 -9.73 -1.30
C GLY A 157 -18.47 -10.51 -0.36
N ASP A 158 -17.56 -11.35 -0.87
CA ASP A 158 -16.58 -12.08 -0.07
C ASP A 158 -15.32 -11.22 0.14
N MET A 159 -15.43 -10.25 1.05
CA MET A 159 -14.37 -9.29 1.32
C MET A 159 -13.11 -9.94 1.92
N GLN A 160 -13.23 -11.07 2.62
CA GLN A 160 -12.06 -11.77 3.18
C GLN A 160 -11.20 -12.35 2.07
N SER A 161 -11.82 -13.08 1.14
CA SER A 161 -11.11 -13.62 -0.03
C SER A 161 -10.58 -12.52 -0.93
N ALA A 162 -11.33 -11.42 -1.09
CA ALA A 162 -10.91 -10.27 -1.87
C ALA A 162 -9.63 -9.64 -1.29
N VAL A 163 -9.60 -9.34 0.02
CA VAL A 163 -8.43 -8.74 0.68
C VAL A 163 -7.21 -9.67 0.63
N LEU A 164 -7.39 -10.99 0.79
CA LEU A 164 -6.30 -11.95 0.65
C LEU A 164 -5.75 -12.01 -0.78
N ALA A 165 -6.63 -11.96 -1.79
CA ALA A 165 -6.21 -11.92 -3.18
C ALA A 165 -5.43 -10.62 -3.48
N LEU A 166 -5.93 -9.48 -3.01
CA LEU A 166 -5.28 -8.18 -3.16
C LEU A 166 -3.90 -8.13 -2.48
N SER A 167 -3.80 -8.66 -1.24
CA SER A 167 -2.51 -8.70 -0.53
C SER A 167 -1.50 -9.61 -1.26
N THR A 168 -1.96 -10.73 -1.82
CA THR A 168 -1.12 -11.61 -2.63
C THR A 168 -0.67 -10.93 -3.92
N ALA A 169 -1.56 -10.21 -4.60
CA ALA A 169 -1.22 -9.44 -5.79
C ALA A 169 -0.15 -8.38 -5.49
N TYR A 170 -0.32 -7.61 -4.42
CA TYR A 170 0.63 -6.57 -4.03
C TYR A 170 1.98 -7.14 -3.56
N ASN A 171 2.00 -8.30 -2.88
CA ASN A 171 3.25 -8.97 -2.53
C ASN A 171 4.01 -9.51 -3.75
N LEU A 172 3.30 -9.84 -4.84
CA LEU A 172 3.94 -10.27 -6.10
C LEU A 172 4.45 -9.08 -6.91
N ASP A 173 3.75 -7.96 -6.88
CA ASP A 173 4.13 -6.72 -7.54
C ASP A 173 3.95 -5.51 -6.61
N PRO A 174 4.98 -5.20 -5.79
CA PRO A 174 4.94 -4.04 -4.90
C PRO A 174 4.86 -2.70 -5.64
N THR A 175 5.24 -2.66 -6.91
CA THR A 175 5.20 -1.43 -7.73
C THR A 175 3.79 -1.06 -8.17
N ASN A 176 2.79 -1.90 -7.88
CA ASN A 176 1.40 -1.59 -8.20
C ASN A 176 0.79 -0.65 -7.15
N TYR A 177 0.94 0.65 -7.39
CA TYR A 177 0.42 1.74 -6.54
C TYR A 177 -1.07 1.56 -6.18
N ALA A 178 -1.91 1.28 -7.18
CA ALA A 178 -3.36 1.17 -6.98
C ALA A 178 -3.72 0.00 -6.06
N ALA A 179 -3.07 -1.15 -6.24
CA ALA A 179 -3.27 -2.32 -5.39
C ALA A 179 -2.80 -2.04 -3.95
N GLY A 180 -1.63 -1.42 -3.79
CA GLY A 180 -1.10 -1.05 -2.48
C GLY A 180 -1.99 -0.04 -1.75
N ARG A 181 -2.44 1.03 -2.43
CA ARG A 181 -3.33 2.04 -1.83
C ARG A 181 -4.65 1.43 -1.37
N GLN A 182 -5.26 0.60 -2.21
CA GLN A 182 -6.51 -0.08 -1.87
C GLN A 182 -6.34 -1.04 -0.69
N LEU A 183 -5.21 -1.77 -0.65
CA LEU A 183 -4.87 -2.67 0.44
C LEU A 183 -4.68 -1.90 1.76
N ALA A 184 -3.95 -0.78 1.72
CA ALA A 184 -3.74 0.08 2.87
C ALA A 184 -5.07 0.62 3.43
N HIS A 185 -6.00 1.00 2.55
CA HIS A 185 -7.34 1.43 2.92
C HIS A 185 -8.12 0.30 3.61
N PHE A 186 -8.14 -0.92 3.05
CA PHE A 186 -8.84 -2.05 3.69
C PHE A 186 -8.26 -2.43 5.05
N TRP A 187 -6.95 -2.29 5.24
CA TRP A 187 -6.30 -2.59 6.52
C TRP A 187 -6.40 -1.47 7.55
N GLN A 188 -6.92 -0.30 7.19
CA GLN A 188 -6.96 0.87 8.07
C GLN A 188 -7.65 0.58 9.41
N VAL A 189 -8.75 -0.17 9.38
CA VAL A 189 -9.54 -0.56 10.56
C VAL A 189 -9.05 -1.87 11.18
N PRO A 190 -8.96 -3.01 10.45
CA PRO A 190 -8.64 -4.29 11.07
C PRO A 190 -7.17 -4.45 11.44
N GLN A 191 -6.25 -3.80 10.72
CA GLN A 191 -4.79 -3.95 10.93
C GLN A 191 -4.05 -2.59 10.74
N PRO A 192 -4.24 -1.63 11.67
CA PRO A 192 -3.72 -0.26 11.56
C PRO A 192 -2.22 -0.17 11.28
N SER A 193 -1.42 -1.02 11.94
CA SER A 193 0.04 -1.04 11.80
C SER A 193 0.48 -1.50 10.40
N LEU A 194 -0.22 -2.49 9.82
CA LEU A 194 0.08 -2.96 8.46
C LEU A 194 -0.35 -1.95 7.42
N SER A 195 -1.50 -1.28 7.62
CA SER A 195 -1.91 -0.13 6.80
C SER A 195 -0.84 0.97 6.80
N ASN A 196 -0.31 1.33 7.97
CA ASN A 196 0.77 2.33 8.10
C ASN A 196 2.06 1.90 7.38
N GLN A 197 2.43 0.62 7.47
CA GLN A 197 3.60 0.09 6.74
C GLN A 197 3.42 0.15 5.23
N VAL A 198 2.22 -0.17 4.73
CA VAL A 198 1.93 -0.08 3.28
C VAL A 198 1.97 1.37 2.83
N TYR A 199 1.34 2.31 3.55
CA TYR A 199 1.41 3.74 3.20
C TYR A 199 2.84 4.28 3.21
N SER A 200 3.63 3.95 4.24
CA SER A 200 5.04 4.34 4.31
C SER A 200 5.84 3.78 3.13
N ARG A 201 5.60 2.52 2.73
CA ARG A 201 6.22 1.94 1.53
C ARG A 201 5.79 2.67 0.26
N LEU A 202 4.50 2.96 0.09
CA LEU A 202 3.99 3.68 -1.08
C LEU A 202 4.61 5.08 -1.22
N LEU A 203 4.84 5.80 -0.11
CA LEU A 203 5.53 7.09 -0.14
C LEU A 203 6.96 6.98 -0.66
N HIS A 204 7.66 5.89 -0.33
CA HIS A 204 9.04 5.67 -0.75
C HIS A 204 9.16 5.14 -2.18
N GLU A 205 8.29 4.20 -2.56
CA GLU A 205 8.33 3.52 -3.87
C GLU A 205 7.68 4.34 -4.98
N HIS A 206 6.75 5.25 -4.65
CA HIS A 206 6.01 6.09 -5.60
C HIS A 206 6.13 7.58 -5.25
N PRO A 207 7.31 8.20 -5.42
CA PRO A 207 7.53 9.61 -5.07
C PRO A 207 6.61 10.56 -5.85
N GLU A 208 6.19 10.20 -7.06
CA GLU A 208 5.25 10.95 -7.89
C GLU A 208 3.84 11.05 -7.27
N GLU A 209 3.40 10.04 -6.53
CA GLU A 209 2.11 10.00 -5.84
C GLU A 209 2.24 10.30 -4.33
N ALA A 210 3.42 10.75 -3.88
CA ALA A 210 3.72 10.89 -2.46
C ALA A 210 2.77 11.87 -1.74
N GLU A 211 2.43 12.99 -2.36
CA GLU A 211 1.55 13.98 -1.75
C GLU A 211 0.11 13.46 -1.62
N ALA A 212 -0.45 12.86 -2.67
CA ALA A 212 -1.78 12.26 -2.64
C ALA A 212 -1.87 11.13 -1.61
N THR A 213 -0.82 10.30 -1.53
CA THR A 213 -0.71 9.20 -0.56
C THR A 213 -0.63 9.73 0.87
N ALA A 214 0.19 10.75 1.10
CA ALA A 214 0.33 11.37 2.41
C ALA A 214 -0.98 12.00 2.88
N GLN A 215 -1.73 12.68 2.00
CA GLN A 215 -3.03 13.29 2.35
C GLN A 215 -4.06 12.24 2.77
N VAL A 216 -4.18 11.14 2.03
CA VAL A 216 -5.09 10.04 2.38
C VAL A 216 -4.66 9.37 3.68
N TRP A 217 -3.37 9.11 3.86
CA TRP A 217 -2.84 8.52 5.08
C TRP A 217 -3.04 9.43 6.28
N PHE A 218 -2.84 10.73 6.12
CA PHE A 218 -3.08 11.74 7.15
C PHE A 218 -4.53 11.73 7.63
N LEU A 219 -5.51 11.75 6.73
CA LEU A 219 -6.93 11.66 7.09
C LEU A 219 -7.24 10.34 7.81
N ALA A 220 -6.64 9.25 7.37
CA ALA A 220 -6.78 7.94 8.00
C ALA A 220 -6.19 7.88 9.42
N LEU A 221 -5.05 8.53 9.64
CA LEU A 221 -4.42 8.69 10.96
C LEU A 221 -5.24 9.61 11.86
N LEU A 222 -5.75 10.71 11.32
CA LEU A 222 -6.60 11.65 12.04
C LEU A 222 -7.89 10.99 12.51
N ALA A 223 -8.56 10.21 11.66
CA ALA A 223 -9.75 9.46 12.04
C ALA A 223 -9.50 8.43 13.16
N ARG A 224 -8.24 8.00 13.34
CA ARG A 224 -7.78 7.09 14.40
C ARG A 224 -7.26 7.79 15.65
N GLY A 225 -7.06 9.12 15.60
CA GLY A 225 -6.37 9.87 16.67
C GLY A 225 -4.91 9.45 16.87
N ASP A 226 -4.25 8.89 15.85
CA ASP A 226 -2.85 8.45 15.94
C ASP A 226 -1.90 9.65 15.76
N PHE A 227 -1.89 10.55 16.74
CA PHE A 227 -1.11 11.80 16.70
C PHE A 227 0.40 11.57 16.53
N PRO A 228 1.05 10.58 17.18
CA PRO A 228 2.48 10.32 16.95
C PRO A 228 2.81 9.98 15.50
N ALA A 229 1.98 9.19 14.82
CA ALA A 229 2.18 8.89 13.41
C ALA A 229 1.86 10.10 12.50
N ILE A 230 0.89 10.95 12.85
CA ILE A 230 0.66 12.23 12.16
C ILE A 230 1.90 13.12 12.26
N GLU A 231 2.51 13.22 13.44
CA GLU A 231 3.74 13.99 13.62
C GLU A 231 4.87 13.45 12.75
N ALA A 232 5.10 12.14 12.78
CA ALA A 232 6.15 11.51 11.99
C ALA A 232 5.96 11.77 10.49
N LEU A 233 4.73 11.56 9.98
CA LEU A 233 4.38 11.86 8.59
C LEU A 233 4.60 13.34 8.25
N ALA A 234 4.13 14.26 9.11
CA ALA A 234 4.28 15.68 8.86
C ALA A 234 5.75 16.12 8.87
N VAL A 235 6.58 15.61 9.78
CA VAL A 235 8.04 15.85 9.80
C VAL A 235 8.68 15.38 8.49
N GLU A 236 8.37 14.15 8.06
CA GLU A 236 8.89 13.58 6.81
C GLU A 236 8.52 14.45 5.60
N ARG A 237 7.26 14.89 5.51
CA ARG A 237 6.77 15.72 4.41
C ARG A 237 7.35 17.15 4.43
N ILE A 238 7.49 17.77 5.60
CA ILE A 238 8.12 19.10 5.74
C ILE A 238 9.58 19.04 5.28
N ILE A 239 10.32 17.98 5.64
CA ILE A 239 11.72 17.80 5.26
C ILE A 239 11.85 17.48 3.76
N ALA A 240 10.98 16.62 3.22
CA ALA A 240 11.04 16.21 1.82
C ALA A 240 10.66 17.34 0.83
N ALA A 241 9.70 18.20 1.19
CA ALA A 241 9.23 19.29 0.34
C ALA A 241 9.03 20.59 1.14
N PRO A 242 10.12 21.31 1.47
CA PRO A 242 10.03 22.52 2.31
C PRO A 242 9.15 23.62 1.70
N ASP A 243 9.11 23.76 0.38
CA ASP A 243 8.30 24.77 -0.31
C ASP A 243 6.78 24.52 -0.19
N GLN A 244 6.37 23.29 0.13
CA GLN A 244 4.97 22.88 0.31
C GLN A 244 4.65 22.58 1.79
N SER A 245 5.48 23.07 2.72
CA SER A 245 5.40 22.71 4.13
C SER A 245 4.14 23.23 4.83
N GLY A 246 3.36 24.15 4.25
CA GLY A 246 2.29 24.87 4.95
C GLY A 246 1.19 23.96 5.54
N ALA A 247 0.63 23.06 4.72
CA ALA A 247 -0.40 22.13 5.18
C ALA A 247 0.14 21.13 6.22
N TRP A 248 1.35 20.61 5.96
CA TRP A 248 2.03 19.68 6.86
C TRP A 248 2.46 20.33 8.18
N LEU A 249 2.82 21.62 8.17
CA LEU A 249 3.13 22.39 9.37
C LEU A 249 1.88 22.57 10.25
N ASN A 250 0.71 22.82 9.66
CA ASN A 250 -0.54 22.88 10.42
C ASN A 250 -0.86 21.52 11.06
N ALA A 251 -0.73 20.42 10.30
CA ALA A 251 -0.92 19.06 10.82
C ALA A 251 0.08 18.73 11.95
N PHE A 252 1.35 19.09 11.76
CA PHE A 252 2.39 18.94 12.77
C PHE A 252 2.06 19.72 14.04
N LEU A 253 1.76 21.02 13.95
CA LEU A 253 1.44 21.86 15.10
C LEU A 253 0.21 21.36 15.85
N PHE A 254 -0.79 20.85 15.13
CA PHE A 254 -2.00 20.26 15.73
C PHE A 254 -1.69 18.98 16.52
N ALA A 255 -0.91 18.06 15.94
CA ALA A 255 -0.54 16.80 16.60
C ALA A 255 0.49 17.02 17.72
N ASN A 256 1.50 17.85 17.49
CA ASN A 256 2.57 18.14 18.44
C ASN A 256 2.12 18.86 19.70
N ARG A 257 1.05 19.65 19.61
CA ARG A 257 0.39 20.23 20.78
C ARG A 257 -0.14 19.17 21.74
N ARG A 258 -0.52 17.99 21.23
CA ARG A 258 -1.09 16.88 22.02
C ARG A 258 -0.04 15.89 22.50
N THR A 259 0.97 15.61 21.68
CA THR A 259 2.05 14.66 22.06
C THR A 259 3.15 15.31 22.88
N GLY A 260 3.35 16.63 22.74
CA GLY A 260 4.43 17.36 23.40
C GLY A 260 5.84 17.06 22.87
N ASN A 261 5.98 16.27 21.79
CA ASN A 261 7.25 15.71 21.33
C ASN A 261 8.29 16.79 20.96
N ALA A 262 9.29 16.98 21.82
CA ALA A 262 10.35 17.98 21.61
C ALA A 262 11.35 17.55 20.54
N ALA A 263 11.62 16.24 20.41
CA ALA A 263 12.59 15.72 19.45
C ALA A 263 12.13 15.96 18.01
N ALA A 264 10.85 15.78 17.72
CA ALA A 264 10.28 16.05 16.40
C ALA A 264 10.41 17.55 16.00
N ARG A 265 10.21 18.46 16.96
CA ARG A 265 10.43 19.91 16.73
C ARG A 265 11.90 20.22 16.44
N GLU A 266 12.81 19.61 17.19
CA GLU A 266 14.25 19.81 17.04
C GLU A 266 14.78 19.25 15.71
N GLN A 267 14.25 18.12 15.27
CA GLN A 267 14.58 17.53 13.97
C GLN A 267 14.27 18.49 12.80
N ILE A 268 13.07 19.09 12.78
CA ILE A 268 12.73 20.07 11.74
C ILE A 268 13.62 21.31 11.89
N ALA A 269 13.82 21.82 13.11
CA ALA A 269 14.58 23.04 13.35
C ALA A 269 16.08 22.94 13.00
N THR A 270 16.67 21.75 13.06
CA THR A 270 18.08 21.50 12.72
C THR A 270 18.31 21.19 11.24
N THR A 271 17.24 20.98 10.46
CA THR A 271 17.34 20.71 9.03
C THR A 271 17.68 21.99 8.26
N ALA A 272 18.72 21.95 7.43
CA ALA A 272 19.14 23.10 6.63
C ALA A 272 18.12 23.44 5.54
N GLY A 273 17.98 24.73 5.21
CA GLY A 273 17.12 25.19 4.12
C GLY A 273 15.63 25.31 4.46
N MET A 274 15.27 25.29 5.74
CA MET A 274 13.87 25.44 6.16
C MET A 274 13.31 26.86 5.86
N PRO A 275 12.06 26.97 5.38
CA PRO A 275 11.40 28.26 5.19
C PRO A 275 11.30 29.05 6.49
N SER A 276 11.41 30.37 6.40
CA SER A 276 11.32 31.27 7.55
C SER A 276 10.01 31.11 8.34
N THR A 277 8.90 30.84 7.66
CA THR A 277 7.59 30.52 8.26
C THR A 277 7.66 29.30 9.20
N VAL A 278 8.35 28.24 8.79
CA VAL A 278 8.52 27.01 9.60
C VAL A 278 9.35 27.33 10.84
N THR A 279 10.52 27.94 10.66
CA THR A 279 11.39 28.32 11.78
C THR A 279 10.70 29.26 12.76
N PHE A 280 9.94 30.24 12.25
CA PHE A 280 9.17 31.18 13.05
C PHE A 280 8.13 30.48 13.91
N LEU A 281 7.29 29.63 13.32
CA LEU A 281 6.22 28.94 14.05
C LEU A 281 6.72 27.88 15.04
N LEU A 282 7.81 27.18 14.72
CA LEU A 282 8.45 26.24 15.65
C LEU A 282 9.11 26.95 16.84
N THR A 283 9.74 28.10 16.59
CA THR A 283 10.32 28.92 17.66
C THR A 283 9.22 29.47 18.55
N LEU A 284 8.14 30.00 17.94
CA LEU A 284 6.99 30.50 18.67
C LEU A 284 6.34 29.40 19.52
N SER A 285 6.11 28.20 18.97
CA SER A 285 5.49 27.12 19.73
C SER A 285 6.35 26.68 20.91
N LYS A 286 7.67 26.62 20.74
CA LYS A 286 8.63 26.33 21.82
C LYS A 286 8.63 27.40 22.91
N ASP A 287 8.62 28.67 22.53
CA ASP A 287 8.56 29.80 23.46
C ASP A 287 7.26 29.76 24.28
N LEU A 288 6.12 29.50 23.61
CA LEU A 288 4.79 29.44 24.24
C LEU A 288 4.61 28.29 25.24
N GLN A 289 5.37 27.20 25.08
CA GLN A 289 5.36 26.10 26.05
C GLN A 289 6.11 26.44 27.34
N LYS A 290 7.11 27.33 27.28
CA LYS A 290 7.97 27.67 28.43
C LYS A 290 7.53 28.93 29.16
N ASN A 291 6.90 29.85 28.46
CA ASN A 291 6.59 31.18 28.98
C ASN A 291 5.38 31.17 29.91
N LYS A 292 5.45 32.02 30.96
CA LYS A 292 4.28 32.36 31.78
C LYS A 292 3.22 33.08 30.92
N PRO A 293 1.93 33.08 31.31
CA PRO A 293 0.84 33.65 30.53
C PRO A 293 1.09 35.09 30.02
N ASP A 294 1.61 35.99 30.86
CA ASP A 294 1.88 37.37 30.48
C ASP A 294 3.01 37.51 29.45
N GLN A 295 4.06 36.68 29.58
CA GLN A 295 5.17 36.63 28.64
C GLN A 295 4.75 36.02 27.31
N ALA A 296 3.88 35.00 27.35
CA ALA A 296 3.28 34.41 26.16
C ALA A 296 2.41 35.45 25.42
N ARG A 297 1.63 36.26 26.13
CA ARG A 297 0.85 37.36 25.53
C ARG A 297 1.74 38.37 24.81
N ALA A 298 2.75 38.92 25.49
CA ALA A 298 3.66 39.90 24.88
C ALA A 298 4.38 39.33 23.64
N ARG A 299 4.79 38.06 23.71
CA ARG A 299 5.41 37.35 22.59
C ARG A 299 4.45 37.19 21.41
N LEU A 300 3.19 36.82 21.66
CA LEU A 300 2.16 36.67 20.62
C LEU A 300 1.81 38.00 19.95
N LEU A 301 1.70 39.09 20.71
CA LEU A 301 1.43 40.41 20.13
C LEU A 301 2.59 40.87 19.22
N THR A 302 3.82 40.63 19.65
CA THR A 302 5.01 40.90 18.83
C THR A 302 5.01 40.02 17.56
N ALA A 303 4.67 38.73 17.71
CA ALA A 303 4.55 37.79 16.61
C ALA A 303 3.45 38.17 15.62
N ALA A 304 2.32 38.69 16.08
CA ALA A 304 1.19 39.11 15.24
C ALA A 304 1.56 40.31 14.35
N ALA A 305 2.38 41.22 14.87
CA ALA A 305 2.94 42.32 14.10
C ALA A 305 3.97 41.83 13.05
N GLY A 306 4.79 40.84 13.41
CA GLY A 306 5.89 40.33 12.58
C GLY A 306 5.53 39.20 11.61
N ALA A 307 4.34 38.60 11.71
CA ALA A 307 3.93 37.50 10.82
C ALA A 307 3.87 37.99 9.37
N GLY A 308 4.71 37.44 8.49
CA GLY A 308 4.83 37.87 7.09
C GLY A 308 3.88 37.16 6.13
N ASP A 309 3.34 36.01 6.52
CA ASP A 309 2.51 35.14 5.68
C ASP A 309 1.18 34.77 6.35
N ALA A 310 0.22 34.32 5.53
CA ALA A 310 -1.14 33.99 5.95
C ALA A 310 -1.18 32.87 7.03
N LEU A 311 -0.37 31.83 6.87
CA LEU A 311 -0.34 30.69 7.79
C LEU A 311 0.22 31.10 9.15
N SER A 312 1.36 31.80 9.16
CA SER A 312 1.95 32.35 10.40
C SER A 312 0.96 33.24 11.13
N PHE A 313 0.30 34.14 10.40
CA PHE A 313 -0.66 35.07 10.98
C PHE A 313 -1.88 34.33 11.54
N PHE A 314 -2.43 33.36 10.79
CA PHE A 314 -3.54 32.52 11.24
C PHE A 314 -3.21 31.78 12.54
N GLN A 315 -2.04 31.13 12.61
CA GLN A 315 -1.63 30.37 13.80
C GLN A 315 -1.40 31.27 15.02
N VAL A 316 -0.83 32.47 14.83
CA VAL A 316 -0.64 33.45 15.92
C VAL A 316 -2.00 33.92 16.45
N CYS A 317 -2.93 34.30 15.58
CA CYS A 317 -4.27 34.71 15.98
C CYS A 317 -5.02 33.58 16.70
N ARG A 318 -4.93 32.35 16.21
CA ARG A 318 -5.51 31.18 16.89
C ARG A 318 -4.93 30.99 18.30
N GLN A 319 -3.61 31.13 18.46
CA GLN A 319 -2.97 31.04 19.79
C GLN A 319 -3.38 32.17 20.74
N LEU A 320 -3.62 33.38 20.23
CA LEU A 320 -4.17 34.48 21.03
C LEU A 320 -5.58 34.13 21.54
N ILE A 321 -6.46 33.62 20.65
CA ILE A 321 -7.83 33.22 20.98
C ILE A 321 -7.83 32.07 21.99
N ASP A 322 -7.09 30.99 21.71
CA ASP A 322 -6.99 29.79 22.57
C ASP A 322 -6.53 30.13 24.00
N ARG A 323 -5.77 31.22 24.18
CA ARG A 323 -5.25 31.68 25.47
C ARG A 323 -6.09 32.78 26.13
N GLY A 324 -7.24 33.13 25.57
CA GLY A 324 -8.17 34.12 26.11
C GLY A 324 -7.88 35.58 25.73
N PHE A 325 -6.91 35.84 24.85
CA PHE A 325 -6.57 37.18 24.33
C PHE A 325 -7.33 37.48 23.02
N ALA A 326 -8.62 37.15 23.01
CA ALA A 326 -9.44 37.22 21.80
C ALA A 326 -9.72 38.65 21.34
N GLN A 327 -9.73 39.64 22.24
CA GLN A 327 -9.91 41.04 21.89
C GLN A 327 -8.73 41.57 21.06
N GLU A 328 -7.51 41.26 21.49
CA GLU A 328 -6.31 41.61 20.75
C GLU A 328 -6.20 40.84 19.44
N ALA A 329 -6.64 39.58 19.42
CA ALA A 329 -6.73 38.81 18.18
C ALA A 329 -7.65 39.50 17.17
N LEU A 330 -8.85 39.94 17.56
CA LEU A 330 -9.78 40.66 16.69
C LEU A 330 -9.17 41.95 16.14
N GLN A 331 -8.51 42.74 16.98
CA GLN A 331 -7.84 43.98 16.53
C GLN A 331 -6.81 43.70 15.44
N TRP A 332 -6.02 42.64 15.59
CA TRP A 332 -5.06 42.24 14.56
C TRP A 332 -5.73 41.70 13.31
N ILE A 333 -6.77 40.87 13.46
CA ILE A 333 -7.54 40.32 12.34
C ILE A 333 -8.16 41.44 11.51
N ASP A 334 -8.77 42.45 12.15
CA ASP A 334 -9.35 43.60 11.46
C ASP A 334 -8.28 44.42 10.74
N LYS A 335 -7.16 44.67 11.41
CA LYS A 335 -6.04 45.47 10.86
C LYS A 335 -5.35 44.80 9.66
N ARG A 336 -5.32 43.47 9.61
CA ARG A 336 -4.57 42.69 8.62
C ARG A 336 -5.46 41.66 7.88
N SER A 337 -6.74 41.95 7.75
CA SER A 337 -7.73 41.05 7.13
C SER A 337 -7.36 40.61 5.72
N SER A 338 -6.68 41.47 4.95
CA SER A 338 -6.22 41.19 3.59
C SER A 338 -5.19 40.06 3.46
N LEU A 339 -4.54 39.66 4.57
CA LEU A 339 -3.60 38.53 4.57
C LEU A 339 -4.30 37.17 4.69
N LEU A 340 -5.55 37.15 5.15
CA LEU A 340 -6.30 35.92 5.37
C LEU A 340 -7.23 35.65 4.19
N GLY A 341 -7.35 34.38 3.82
CA GLY A 341 -8.44 33.94 2.96
C GLY A 341 -9.80 34.13 3.66
N PRO A 342 -10.91 34.21 2.90
CA PRO A 342 -12.24 34.42 3.47
C PRO A 342 -12.62 33.34 4.49
N ARG A 343 -12.21 32.08 4.23
CA ARG A 343 -12.43 30.94 5.11
C ARG A 343 -11.77 31.11 6.48
N ASP A 344 -10.47 31.44 6.47
CA ASP A 344 -9.66 31.60 7.68
C ASP A 344 -10.09 32.82 8.49
N LEU A 345 -10.45 33.90 7.80
CA LEU A 345 -11.00 35.10 8.40
C LEU A 345 -12.31 34.81 9.16
N ILE A 346 -13.26 34.13 8.52
CA ILE A 346 -14.52 33.74 9.15
C ILE A 346 -14.27 32.87 10.38
N ALA A 347 -13.44 31.83 10.24
CA ALA A 347 -13.15 30.90 11.33
C ALA A 347 -12.56 31.63 12.55
N LEU A 348 -11.54 32.48 12.35
CA LEU A 348 -10.91 33.22 13.46
C LEU A 348 -11.84 34.26 14.09
N ARG A 349 -12.65 34.96 13.29
CA ARG A 349 -13.61 35.95 13.81
C ARG A 349 -14.67 35.29 14.70
N LEU A 350 -15.28 34.20 14.23
CA LEU A 350 -16.31 33.49 15.00
C LEU A 350 -15.72 32.98 16.33
N ASP A 351 -14.55 32.34 16.29
CA ASP A 351 -13.90 31.78 17.48
C ASP A 351 -13.49 32.89 18.49
N ALA A 352 -13.02 34.05 18.00
CA ALA A 352 -12.69 35.18 18.85
C ALA A 352 -13.94 35.81 19.51
N ILE A 353 -15.01 36.05 18.74
CA ILE A 353 -16.26 36.64 19.25
C ILE A 353 -16.92 35.71 20.28
N ALA A 354 -16.92 34.40 20.03
CA ALA A 354 -17.42 33.41 20.99
C ALA A 354 -16.57 33.36 22.28
N THR A 355 -15.24 33.45 22.16
CA THR A 355 -14.35 33.52 23.33
C THR A 355 -14.60 34.76 24.19
N LEU A 356 -14.96 35.90 23.57
CA LEU A 356 -15.35 37.13 24.26
C LEU A 356 -16.78 37.10 24.82
N ARG A 357 -17.56 36.05 24.53
CA ARG A 357 -18.98 35.89 24.92
C ARG A 357 -19.88 37.00 24.39
N TRP A 358 -19.56 37.56 23.22
CA TRP A 358 -20.36 38.60 22.56
C TRP A 358 -21.50 37.98 21.74
N GLY A 359 -22.46 37.34 22.40
CA GLY A 359 -23.49 36.52 21.74
C GLY A 359 -24.36 37.27 20.71
N THR A 360 -24.65 38.56 20.92
CA THR A 360 -25.39 39.38 19.96
C THR A 360 -24.60 39.64 18.68
N THR A 361 -23.32 39.98 18.81
CA THR A 361 -22.41 40.17 17.68
C THR A 361 -22.19 38.85 16.93
N LEU A 362 -22.02 37.75 17.66
CA LEU A 362 -21.86 36.42 17.07
C LEU A 362 -23.07 36.05 16.21
N ARG A 363 -24.28 36.25 16.74
CA ARG A 363 -25.52 36.00 16.00
C ARG A 363 -25.60 36.85 14.73
N SER A 364 -25.30 38.15 14.81
CA SER A 364 -25.32 39.06 13.66
C SER A 364 -24.33 38.64 12.55
N GLU A 365 -23.13 38.20 12.93
CA GLU A 365 -22.13 37.68 11.98
C GLU A 365 -22.62 36.39 11.31
N VAL A 366 -23.19 35.46 12.08
CA VAL A 366 -23.75 34.22 11.53
C VAL A 366 -24.94 34.51 10.61
N GLU A 367 -25.85 35.40 10.99
CA GLU A 367 -26.95 35.83 10.13
C GLU A 367 -26.44 36.44 8.83
N THR A 368 -25.37 37.25 8.87
CA THR A 368 -24.74 37.84 7.69
C THR A 368 -24.21 36.77 6.74
N LEU A 369 -23.56 35.73 7.26
CA LEU A 369 -23.08 34.58 6.47
C LEU A 369 -24.23 33.75 5.87
N LEU A 370 -25.41 33.81 6.47
CA LEU A 370 -26.62 33.08 6.06
C LEU A 370 -27.58 33.90 5.18
N VAL A 371 -27.23 35.16 4.86
CA VAL A 371 -28.05 36.03 3.98
C VAL A 371 -28.19 35.41 2.60
N THR A 372 -27.10 34.88 2.05
CA THR A 372 -27.09 34.16 0.77
C THR A 372 -27.68 32.76 0.94
N LYS A 373 -27.84 32.03 -0.17
CA LYS A 373 -28.24 30.62 -0.13
C LYS A 373 -27.21 29.82 0.67
N PRO A 374 -27.61 28.90 1.58
CA PRO A 374 -26.67 28.09 2.33
C PRO A 374 -25.73 27.31 1.40
N GLU A 375 -24.43 27.53 1.57
CA GLU A 375 -23.39 26.82 0.84
C GLU A 375 -22.76 25.73 1.73
N PRO A 376 -22.41 24.54 1.18
CA PRO A 376 -21.80 23.47 1.96
C PRO A 376 -20.58 23.92 2.78
N VAL A 377 -19.66 24.68 2.17
CA VAL A 377 -18.42 25.14 2.82
C VAL A 377 -18.71 26.04 4.04
N ILE A 378 -19.70 26.92 3.94
CA ILE A 378 -20.10 27.78 5.06
C ILE A 378 -20.73 26.94 6.17
N MET A 379 -21.54 25.92 5.82
CA MET A 379 -22.15 25.04 6.81
C MET A 379 -21.10 24.20 7.55
N GLU A 380 -20.05 23.77 6.87
CA GLU A 380 -18.92 23.07 7.49
C GLU A 380 -18.17 23.96 8.49
N LEU A 381 -17.93 25.24 8.14
CA LEU A 381 -17.30 26.22 9.03
C LEU A 381 -18.16 26.51 10.27
N LEU A 382 -19.45 26.79 10.06
CA LEU A 382 -20.39 27.04 11.16
C LEU A 382 -20.55 25.81 12.05
N SER A 383 -20.55 24.60 11.47
CA SER A 383 -20.56 23.36 12.24
C SER A 383 -19.30 23.19 13.08
N ALA A 384 -18.11 23.43 12.49
CA ALA A 384 -16.85 23.38 13.24
C ALA A 384 -16.85 24.39 14.41
N HIS A 385 -17.38 25.60 14.18
CA HIS A 385 -17.54 26.61 15.22
C HIS A 385 -18.49 26.16 16.34
N LEU A 386 -19.69 25.68 15.99
CA LEU A 386 -20.69 25.19 16.94
C LEU A 386 -20.23 23.96 17.75
N ILE A 387 -19.30 23.17 17.21
CA ILE A 387 -18.66 22.08 17.95
C ILE A 387 -17.69 22.63 19.00
N ARG A 388 -16.85 23.62 18.64
CA ARG A 388 -15.91 24.25 19.60
C ARG A 388 -16.64 25.06 20.67
N TYR A 389 -17.67 25.80 20.27
CA TYR A 389 -18.45 26.69 21.12
C TYR A 389 -19.95 26.38 20.97
N PRO A 390 -20.47 25.35 21.68
CA PRO A 390 -21.89 25.02 21.60
C PRO A 390 -22.76 26.17 22.13
N ASP A 391 -23.49 26.81 21.22
CA ASP A 391 -24.46 27.87 21.51
C ASP A 391 -25.81 27.50 20.88
N ALA A 392 -26.82 27.28 21.73
CA ALA A 392 -28.15 26.87 21.28
C ALA A 392 -28.82 27.95 20.41
N ALA A 393 -28.65 29.22 20.74
CA ALA A 393 -29.32 30.29 20.00
C ALA A 393 -28.69 30.50 18.61
N VAL A 394 -27.37 30.38 18.49
CA VAL A 394 -26.70 30.42 17.18
C VAL A 394 -27.06 29.19 16.35
N ARG A 395 -27.09 28.01 16.98
CA ARG A 395 -27.51 26.76 16.34
C ARG A 395 -28.93 26.87 15.78
N ASP A 396 -29.88 27.38 16.56
CA ASP A 396 -31.27 27.54 16.12
C ASP A 396 -31.39 28.47 14.91
N VAL A 397 -30.58 29.54 14.83
CA VAL A 397 -30.52 30.42 13.66
C VAL A 397 -30.03 29.67 12.42
N VAL A 398 -28.97 28.87 12.55
CA VAL A 398 -28.43 28.06 11.45
C VAL A 398 -29.46 27.05 10.94
N PHE A 399 -30.10 26.31 11.85
CA PHE A 399 -31.09 25.30 11.48
C PHE A 399 -32.39 25.90 10.96
N ALA A 400 -32.88 27.01 11.51
CA ALA A 400 -34.05 27.71 10.98
C ALA A 400 -33.82 28.16 9.52
N ARG A 401 -32.59 28.59 9.17
CA ARG A 401 -32.24 28.92 7.79
C ARG A 401 -32.26 27.67 6.89
N LEU A 402 -31.67 26.57 7.35
CA LEU A 402 -31.59 25.30 6.61
C LEU A 402 -32.95 24.61 6.45
N GLU A 403 -33.87 24.78 7.38
CA GLU A 403 -35.23 24.26 7.26
C GLU A 403 -36.01 25.00 6.17
N ARG A 404 -35.75 26.30 6.00
CA ARG A 404 -36.35 27.12 4.95
C ARG A 404 -35.74 26.87 3.57
N ASP A 405 -34.42 26.67 3.50
CA ASP A 405 -33.66 26.51 2.26
C ASP A 405 -32.58 25.43 2.46
N PRO A 406 -32.96 24.14 2.41
CA PRO A 406 -32.03 23.06 2.69
C PRO A 406 -30.96 22.92 1.61
N LEU A 407 -29.80 22.37 1.99
CA LEU A 407 -28.78 21.96 1.04
C LEU A 407 -29.34 20.88 0.07
N PRO A 408 -28.79 20.78 -1.15
CA PRO A 408 -29.15 19.69 -2.07
C PRO A 408 -28.89 18.30 -1.48
N ILE A 409 -29.79 17.34 -1.73
CA ILE A 409 -29.61 15.93 -1.35
C ILE A 409 -28.72 15.23 -2.39
N GLU A 410 -27.45 15.61 -2.39
CA GLU A 410 -26.43 15.16 -3.32
C GLU A 410 -25.13 14.83 -2.59
N ALA A 411 -24.25 14.04 -3.23
CA ALA A 411 -22.96 13.65 -2.65
C ALA A 411 -22.08 14.85 -2.28
N THR A 412 -22.22 15.98 -2.98
CA THR A 412 -21.48 17.23 -2.74
C THR A 412 -21.83 17.92 -1.42
N SER A 413 -23.02 17.68 -0.88
CA SER A 413 -23.48 18.25 0.40
C SER A 413 -23.35 17.27 1.57
N TYR A 414 -22.85 16.06 1.31
CA TYR A 414 -22.76 14.99 2.29
C TYR A 414 -21.86 15.35 3.48
N SER A 415 -20.68 15.93 3.22
CA SER A 415 -19.75 16.38 4.27
C SER A 415 -20.35 17.49 5.13
N ALA A 416 -21.09 18.43 4.52
CA ALA A 416 -21.78 19.49 5.24
C ALA A 416 -22.88 18.93 6.16
N TYR A 417 -23.69 17.97 5.67
CA TYR A 417 -24.68 17.30 6.52
C TYR A 417 -24.04 16.49 7.64
N LEU A 418 -22.96 15.75 7.39
CA LEU A 418 -22.20 15.08 8.45
C LEU A 418 -21.65 16.07 9.49
N SER A 419 -21.20 17.24 9.05
CA SER A 419 -20.72 18.30 9.94
C SER A 419 -21.84 18.84 10.82
N LEU A 420 -23.01 19.12 10.24
CA LEU A 420 -24.20 19.57 10.95
C LEU A 420 -24.72 18.51 11.93
N PHE A 421 -24.63 17.23 11.56
CA PHE A 421 -24.96 16.11 12.44
C PHE A 421 -24.06 16.10 13.68
N CYS A 422 -22.76 16.28 13.49
CA CYS A 422 -21.80 16.39 14.59
C CYS A 422 -22.10 17.59 15.50
N ALA A 423 -22.38 18.77 14.91
CA ALA A 423 -22.72 19.98 15.66
C ALA A 423 -24.02 19.84 16.46
N ALA A 424 -25.07 19.24 15.88
CA ALA A 424 -26.33 18.97 16.59
C ALA A 424 -26.13 17.96 17.74
N GLY A 425 -25.34 16.90 17.51
CA GLY A 425 -25.04 15.89 18.52
C GLY A 425 -24.28 16.46 19.71
N VAL A 426 -23.19 17.20 19.45
CA VAL A 426 -22.41 17.92 20.48
C VAL A 426 -23.28 18.93 21.23
N GLY A 427 -24.15 19.63 20.50
CA GLY A 427 -25.12 20.59 21.06
C GLY A 427 -26.30 19.95 21.80
N ARG A 428 -26.39 18.61 21.83
CA ARG A 428 -27.48 17.82 22.43
C ARG A 428 -28.87 18.17 21.91
N ASP A 429 -28.94 18.47 20.62
CA ASP A 429 -30.18 18.82 19.95
C ASP A 429 -30.76 17.63 19.20
N GLU A 430 -31.58 16.85 19.88
CA GLU A 430 -32.12 15.62 19.32
C GLU A 430 -33.02 15.88 18.09
N THR A 431 -33.76 16.99 18.09
CA THR A 431 -34.65 17.36 16.99
C THR A 431 -33.84 17.60 15.72
N HIS A 432 -32.84 18.48 15.79
CA HIS A 432 -31.99 18.79 14.63
C HIS A 432 -31.10 17.60 14.25
N LEU A 433 -30.62 16.80 15.23
CA LEU A 433 -29.84 15.60 14.96
C LEU A 433 -30.63 14.58 14.12
N ARG A 434 -31.88 14.29 14.50
CA ARG A 434 -32.77 13.40 13.74
C ARG A 434 -33.11 13.98 12.37
N TRP A 435 -33.34 15.30 12.30
CA TRP A 435 -33.59 16.00 11.03
C TRP A 435 -32.44 15.78 10.06
N VAL A 436 -31.19 16.02 10.49
CA VAL A 436 -29.99 15.83 9.66
C VAL A 436 -29.78 14.35 9.32
N SER A 437 -29.93 13.44 10.29
CA SER A 437 -29.79 11.99 10.07
C SER A 437 -30.68 11.50 8.93
N ALA A 438 -31.93 11.99 8.86
CA ALA A 438 -32.85 11.66 7.77
C ALA A 438 -32.32 12.10 6.38
N ARG A 439 -31.66 13.27 6.28
CA ARG A 439 -31.07 13.76 5.01
C ARG A 439 -29.85 12.93 4.63
N ILE A 440 -28.99 12.60 5.59
CA ILE A 440 -27.83 11.71 5.37
C ILE A 440 -28.31 10.37 4.81
N LYS A 441 -29.33 9.76 5.42
CA LYS A 441 -29.92 8.49 4.96
C LYS A 441 -30.49 8.58 3.54
N GLN A 442 -31.07 9.73 3.16
CA GLN A 442 -31.55 9.97 1.78
C GLN A 442 -30.40 10.03 0.75
N ILE A 443 -29.24 10.61 1.13
CA ILE A 443 -28.06 10.68 0.25
C ILE A 443 -27.45 9.29 0.05
N VAL A 444 -27.24 8.53 1.13
CA VAL A 444 -26.51 7.25 1.09
C VAL A 444 -27.38 6.09 0.56
N ARG A 445 -28.71 6.22 0.61
CA ARG A 445 -29.69 5.21 0.11
C ARG A 445 -29.51 3.81 0.71
N THR A 446 -28.87 3.69 1.87
CA THR A 446 -28.70 2.43 2.61
C THR A 446 -28.99 2.64 4.10
N ASP A 447 -29.33 1.55 4.80
CA ASP A 447 -29.60 1.55 6.24
C ASP A 447 -28.31 1.83 7.03
N PHE A 448 -28.03 3.10 7.29
CA PHE A 448 -26.86 3.53 8.04
C PHE A 448 -27.06 3.36 9.56
N ARG A 449 -27.20 2.11 10.03
CA ARG A 449 -27.51 1.79 11.44
C ARG A 449 -26.49 2.34 12.44
N SER A 450 -25.23 2.46 12.04
CA SER A 450 -24.19 3.07 12.87
C SER A 450 -24.40 4.57 13.10
N LEU A 451 -25.10 5.27 12.20
CA LEU A 451 -25.33 6.72 12.35
C LEU A 451 -26.16 7.02 13.60
N ASP A 452 -27.19 6.23 13.88
CA ASP A 452 -28.05 6.42 15.06
C ASP A 452 -27.24 6.16 16.35
N LEU A 453 -26.44 5.09 16.39
CA LEU A 453 -25.53 4.80 17.51
C LEU A 453 -24.50 5.93 17.75
N ILE A 454 -23.96 6.51 16.68
CA ILE A 454 -23.03 7.63 16.77
C ILE A 454 -23.75 8.87 17.28
N GLY A 455 -24.97 9.14 16.82
CA GLY A 455 -25.81 10.23 17.30
C GLY A 455 -26.06 10.15 18.81
N ASP A 456 -26.47 8.98 19.29
CA ASP A 456 -26.65 8.72 20.72
C ASP A 456 -25.35 8.93 21.51
N THR A 457 -24.22 8.51 20.95
CA THR A 457 -22.91 8.68 21.57
C THR A 457 -22.50 10.15 21.67
N LEU A 458 -22.77 10.95 20.63
CA LEU A 458 -22.47 12.39 20.63
C LEU A 458 -23.33 13.14 21.66
N MET A 459 -24.60 12.74 21.83
CA MET A 459 -25.53 13.35 22.79
C MET A 459 -25.22 12.96 24.25
N ASN A 460 -24.74 11.74 24.48
CA ASN A 460 -24.53 11.20 25.83
C ASN A 460 -23.22 11.70 26.47
N ALA A 461 -23.34 12.40 27.60
CA ALA A 461 -22.20 13.02 28.30
C ALA A 461 -21.25 12.03 29.01
N SER A 462 -21.64 10.77 29.17
CA SER A 462 -21.02 9.84 30.11
C SER A 462 -20.38 8.61 29.44
N SER A 463 -19.07 8.49 29.68
CA SER A 463 -18.25 7.26 29.78
C SER A 463 -17.43 6.74 28.59
N ASN A 464 -17.56 7.25 27.35
CA ASN A 464 -16.58 6.88 26.31
C ASN A 464 -16.31 8.01 25.30
N ARG A 465 -15.73 9.12 25.79
CA ARG A 465 -15.41 10.37 25.06
C ARG A 465 -14.36 10.23 23.94
N ARG A 466 -14.02 9.01 23.54
CA ARG A 466 -13.01 8.76 22.50
C ARG A 466 -13.63 8.98 21.13
N VAL A 467 -13.42 10.18 20.60
CA VAL A 467 -13.82 10.62 19.27
C VAL A 467 -13.32 9.66 18.18
N GLU A 468 -12.19 9.02 18.42
CA GLU A 468 -11.55 8.04 17.55
C GLU A 468 -12.45 6.82 17.27
N ASN A 469 -13.36 6.48 18.18
CA ASN A 469 -14.22 5.30 18.05
C ASN A 469 -15.27 5.45 16.94
N TYR A 470 -15.62 6.67 16.54
CA TYR A 470 -16.67 6.93 15.57
C TYR A 470 -16.24 7.81 14.39
N LEU A 471 -15.13 8.55 14.48
CA LEU A 471 -14.63 9.36 13.36
C LEU A 471 -14.39 8.57 12.08
N GLN A 472 -13.98 7.30 12.18
CA GLN A 472 -13.78 6.45 11.02
C GLN A 472 -15.08 6.18 10.26
N ALA A 473 -16.19 6.01 10.99
CA ALA A 473 -17.50 5.77 10.41
C ALA A 473 -18.13 7.05 9.82
N LEU A 474 -17.69 8.23 10.26
CA LEU A 474 -18.22 9.52 9.80
C LEU A 474 -17.50 10.07 8.56
N GLN A 475 -16.61 9.34 7.89
CA GLN A 475 -15.90 9.86 6.72
C GLN A 475 -16.80 10.00 5.48
N PRO A 476 -16.60 11.03 4.63
CA PRO A 476 -15.59 12.07 4.72
C PRO A 476 -16.04 13.26 5.60
N LEU A 477 -15.24 13.61 6.61
CA LEU A 477 -15.42 14.84 7.40
C LEU A 477 -14.40 15.90 6.97
N PRO A 478 -14.81 17.19 6.93
CA PRO A 478 -13.87 18.29 6.76
C PRO A 478 -12.82 18.29 7.89
N LEU A 479 -11.62 18.78 7.56
CA LEU A 479 -10.50 18.81 8.49
C LEU A 479 -10.81 19.66 9.73
N GLU A 480 -11.46 20.79 9.53
CA GLU A 480 -11.80 21.77 10.56
C GLU A 480 -12.79 21.20 11.58
N VAL A 481 -13.73 20.38 11.10
CA VAL A 481 -14.73 19.68 11.92
C VAL A 481 -14.07 18.55 12.70
N SER A 482 -13.18 17.78 12.05
CA SER A 482 -12.39 16.75 12.73
C SER A 482 -11.53 17.35 13.85
N TYR A 483 -10.85 18.47 13.58
CA TYR A 483 -10.08 19.20 14.58
C TYR A 483 -10.95 19.76 15.71
N ALA A 484 -12.13 20.32 15.37
CA ALA A 484 -13.07 20.82 16.37
C ALA A 484 -13.57 19.71 17.31
N LEU A 485 -13.88 18.51 16.77
CA LEU A 485 -14.29 17.36 17.58
C LEU A 485 -13.18 16.93 18.55
N PHE A 486 -11.93 16.85 18.08
CA PHE A 486 -10.80 16.55 18.95
C PHE A 486 -10.58 17.64 20.00
N ASP A 487 -10.65 18.92 19.63
CA ASP A 487 -10.50 20.04 20.57
C ASP A 487 -11.62 20.01 21.64
N HIS A 488 -12.84 19.61 21.27
CA HIS A 488 -14.01 19.55 22.18
C HIS A 488 -13.93 18.37 23.18
N TYR A 489 -13.69 17.15 22.69
CA TYR A 489 -13.78 15.95 23.53
C TYR A 489 -12.43 15.52 24.13
N ALA A 490 -11.31 15.92 23.53
CA ALA A 490 -9.95 15.65 23.96
C ALA A 490 -9.12 16.96 24.00
N PRO A 491 -9.49 17.92 24.88
CA PRO A 491 -8.78 19.17 25.00
C PRO A 491 -7.31 18.92 25.37
N VAL A 492 -6.45 19.80 24.89
CA VAL A 492 -5.01 19.73 25.15
C VAL A 492 -4.74 19.83 26.66
N PRO A 493 -3.86 18.99 27.21
CA PRO A 493 -3.55 18.96 28.64
C PRO A 493 -2.88 20.24 29.17
#